data_AF-A0A6P0XZG1-F1
#
_entry.id   AF-A0A6P0XZG1-F1
#
_cell.length_a   1.000
_cell.length_b   1.000
_cell.length_c   1.000
_cell.angle_alpha   90.00
_cell.angle_beta   90.00
_cell.angle_gamma   90.00
#
_symmetry.space_group_name_H-M   'P 1'
#
loop_
_entity.id
_entity.type
_entity.pdbx_description
1 polymer ?
#
loop_
_entity_poly.entity_id
_entity_poly.type
_entity_poly.pdbx_seq_one_letter_code
_entity_poly.pdbx_strand_id
1 'polypeptide(L)'
;MEQKSNNLLFANLDNYLEQQQWQCANEETEQILLKMSEDGLETDFIDLDDIEKMSVENFKTLDQLWLKYSNNHFGFSIHKEIICFDRLNQEKFNWTPAIINKLGDNVGWRKEGVWLNYPSQYTFNIHAPLGHLPTFWAIDT
;
A
#
# COMPACT_ATOMS: atom_id res chain seq x y z
N MET A 1 14.85 -21.71 6.31
CA MET A 1 14.15 -21.20 7.51
C MET A 1 13.34 -19.95 7.18
N GLU A 2 13.78 -19.10 6.25
CA GLU A 2 13.03 -17.94 5.71
C GLU A 2 11.62 -18.28 5.20
N GLN A 3 11.44 -19.34 4.39
CA GLN A 3 10.12 -19.67 3.82
C GLN A 3 9.01 -19.92 4.87
N LYS A 4 9.39 -20.43 6.05
CA LYS A 4 8.45 -20.75 7.13
C LYS A 4 8.11 -19.50 7.97
N SER A 5 9.07 -18.59 8.10
CA SER A 5 8.90 -17.30 8.79
C SER A 5 8.08 -16.32 7.95
N ASN A 6 8.29 -16.29 6.63
CA ASN A 6 7.49 -15.47 5.71
C ASN A 6 6.02 -15.91 5.70
N ASN A 7 5.74 -17.21 5.76
CA ASN A 7 4.37 -17.71 5.79
C ASN A 7 3.61 -17.26 7.06
N LEU A 8 4.29 -17.18 8.21
CA LEU A 8 3.70 -16.65 9.44
C LEU A 8 3.52 -15.12 9.41
N LEU A 9 4.43 -14.39 8.76
CA LEU A 9 4.39 -12.94 8.67
C LEU A 9 3.13 -12.44 7.95
N PHE A 10 2.67 -13.15 6.92
CA PHE A 10 1.49 -12.77 6.15
C PHE A 10 0.19 -13.45 6.60
N ALA A 11 0.24 -14.37 7.58
CA ALA A 11 -0.93 -15.18 7.96
C ALA A 11 -2.10 -14.34 8.49
N ASN A 12 -1.81 -13.30 9.28
CA ASN A 12 -2.84 -12.38 9.77
C ASN A 12 -3.45 -11.58 8.62
N LEU A 13 -2.62 -11.09 7.71
CA LEU A 13 -3.06 -10.33 6.54
C LEU A 13 -3.97 -11.17 5.64
N ASP A 14 -3.56 -12.41 5.32
CA ASP A 14 -4.36 -13.35 4.52
C ASP A 14 -5.75 -13.58 5.15
N ASN A 15 -5.79 -13.81 6.46
CA ASN A 15 -7.04 -14.00 7.20
C ASN A 15 -7.93 -12.74 7.23
N TYR A 16 -7.36 -11.55 7.45
CA TYR A 16 -8.12 -10.30 7.43
C TYR A 16 -8.68 -10.01 6.03
N LEU A 17 -7.90 -10.25 4.98
CA LEU A 17 -8.34 -10.06 3.60
C LEU A 17 -9.41 -11.07 3.19
N GLU A 18 -9.27 -12.34 3.57
CA GLU A 18 -10.29 -13.38 3.32
C GLU A 18 -11.64 -13.02 3.96
N GLN A 19 -11.61 -12.47 5.17
CA GLN A 19 -12.80 -11.99 5.88
C GLN A 19 -13.27 -10.60 5.44
N GLN A 20 -12.61 -9.97 4.45
CA GLN A 20 -12.91 -8.62 3.98
C GLN A 20 -12.85 -7.56 5.09
N GLN A 21 -12.02 -7.78 6.10
CA GLN A 21 -11.72 -6.83 7.16
C GLN A 21 -10.66 -5.83 6.66
N TRP A 22 -11.06 -5.00 5.70
CA TRP A 22 -10.15 -4.14 4.92
C TRP A 22 -9.33 -3.17 5.77
N GLN A 23 -9.90 -2.63 6.85
CA GLN A 23 -9.17 -1.76 7.76
C GLN A 23 -8.08 -2.53 8.52
N CYS A 24 -8.41 -3.68 9.10
CA CYS A 24 -7.44 -4.53 9.80
C CYS A 24 -6.37 -5.06 8.86
N ALA A 25 -6.73 -5.39 7.61
CA ALA A 25 -5.76 -5.77 6.58
C ALA A 25 -4.82 -4.61 6.21
N ASN A 26 -5.33 -3.38 6.17
CA ASN A 26 -4.53 -2.18 5.92
C ASN A 26 -3.52 -1.94 7.05
N GLU A 27 -3.99 -1.97 8.30
CA GLU A 27 -3.16 -1.84 9.51
C GLU A 27 -2.11 -2.96 9.59
N GLU A 28 -2.48 -4.22 9.31
CA GLU A 28 -1.51 -5.33 9.30
C GLU A 28 -0.49 -5.18 8.15
N THR A 29 -0.90 -4.67 6.99
CA THR A 29 0.04 -4.39 5.89
C THR A 29 1.10 -3.38 6.31
N GLU A 30 0.70 -2.30 6.99
CA GLU A 30 1.62 -1.32 7.56
C GLU A 30 2.58 -1.94 8.58
N GLN A 31 2.06 -2.74 9.51
CA GLN A 31 2.87 -3.45 10.49
C GLN A 31 3.86 -4.42 9.84
N ILE A 32 3.47 -5.09 8.75
CA ILE A 32 4.37 -5.96 7.99
C ILE A 32 5.48 -5.14 7.33
N LEU A 33 5.16 -3.99 6.73
CA LEU A 33 6.16 -3.11 6.13
C LEU A 33 7.14 -2.57 7.20
N LEU A 34 6.65 -2.20 8.39
CA LEU A 34 7.50 -1.72 9.49
C LEU A 34 8.49 -2.81 9.94
N LYS A 35 8.02 -4.06 10.06
CA LYS A 35 8.86 -5.23 10.38
C LYS A 35 9.90 -5.55 9.29
N MET A 36 9.67 -5.09 8.06
CA MET A 36 10.56 -5.32 6.93
C MET A 36 11.54 -4.16 6.68
N SER A 37 11.29 -2.98 7.25
CA SER A 37 12.24 -1.86 7.25
C SER A 37 13.37 -2.14 8.24
N GLU A 38 14.55 -1.59 7.98
CA GLU A 38 15.71 -1.73 8.86
C GLU A 38 15.44 -1.09 10.24
N ASP A 39 14.83 0.10 10.25
CA ASP A 39 14.58 0.89 11.47
C ASP A 39 13.07 1.14 11.73
N GLY A 40 12.18 0.65 10.86
CA GLY A 40 10.75 1.00 10.89
C GLY A 40 10.02 0.66 12.19
N LEU A 41 10.39 -0.43 12.87
CA LEU A 41 9.82 -0.76 14.18
C LEU A 41 10.23 0.20 15.30
N GLU A 42 11.38 0.86 15.17
CA GLU A 42 11.88 1.82 16.16
C GLU A 42 11.34 3.23 15.90
N THR A 43 11.18 3.60 14.63
CA THR A 43 10.73 4.93 14.20
C THR A 43 9.22 5.04 14.03
N ASP A 44 8.51 3.91 13.94
CA ASP A 44 7.11 3.83 13.51
C ASP A 44 6.89 4.51 12.15
N PHE A 45 7.93 4.51 11.30
CA PHE A 45 7.97 5.23 10.04
C PHE A 45 8.76 4.45 8.99
N ILE A 46 8.27 4.47 7.75
CA ILE A 46 8.93 3.86 6.59
C ILE A 46 9.08 4.96 5.54
N ASP A 47 10.31 5.26 5.17
CA ASP A 47 10.57 6.15 4.04
C ASP A 47 10.62 5.39 2.71
N LEU A 48 10.76 6.14 1.61
CA LEU A 48 10.86 5.54 0.28
C LEU A 48 12.16 4.75 0.09
N ASP A 49 13.24 5.11 0.78
CA ASP A 49 14.52 4.41 0.67
C ASP A 49 14.45 3.03 1.33
N ASP A 50 13.73 2.92 2.46
CA ASP A 50 13.41 1.65 3.11
C ASP A 50 12.60 0.73 2.18
N ILE A 51 11.58 1.28 1.52
CA ILE A 51 10.78 0.56 0.51
C ILE A 51 11.67 0.06 -0.63
N GLU A 52 12.63 0.86 -1.10
CA GLU A 52 13.55 0.46 -2.17
C GLU A 52 14.51 -0.67 -1.76
N LYS A 53 14.87 -0.74 -0.48
CA LYS A 53 15.74 -1.79 0.07
C LYS A 53 14.99 -3.10 0.37
N MET A 54 13.68 -3.06 0.58
CA MET A 54 12.88 -4.24 0.89
C MET A 54 12.90 -5.27 -0.26
N SER A 55 12.82 -6.55 0.10
CA SER A 55 12.90 -7.62 -0.89
C SER A 55 11.69 -7.60 -1.85
N VAL A 56 11.98 -7.77 -3.15
CA VAL A 56 10.97 -7.84 -4.21
C VAL A 56 9.94 -8.96 -3.95
N GLU A 57 10.36 -10.06 -3.32
CA GLU A 57 9.48 -11.20 -3.05
C GLU A 57 8.42 -10.90 -1.98
N ASN A 58 8.78 -10.12 -0.97
CA ASN A 58 7.85 -9.69 0.06
C ASN A 58 6.78 -8.76 -0.52
N PHE A 59 7.17 -7.77 -1.33
CA PHE A 59 6.22 -6.89 -2.00
C PHE A 59 5.27 -7.65 -2.93
N LYS A 60 5.79 -8.61 -3.70
CA LYS A 60 4.96 -9.48 -4.53
C LYS A 60 3.93 -10.25 -3.71
N THR A 61 4.32 -10.75 -2.53
CA THR A 61 3.41 -11.51 -1.66
C THR A 61 2.29 -10.61 -1.13
N LEU A 62 2.62 -9.42 -0.62
CA LEU A 62 1.62 -8.43 -0.18
C LEU A 62 0.64 -8.09 -1.32
N ASP A 63 1.19 -7.75 -2.49
CA ASP A 63 0.40 -7.37 -3.66
C ASP A 63 -0.52 -8.51 -4.12
N GLN A 64 -0.02 -9.73 -4.20
CA GLN A 64 -0.82 -10.90 -4.58
C GLN A 64 -1.99 -11.16 -3.63
N LEU A 65 -1.81 -10.99 -2.32
CA LEU A 65 -2.88 -11.14 -1.36
C LEU A 65 -3.97 -10.08 -1.56
N TRP A 66 -3.57 -8.81 -1.68
CA TRP A 66 -4.51 -7.71 -1.94
C TRP A 66 -5.28 -7.92 -3.25
N LEU A 67 -4.59 -8.25 -4.34
CA LEU A 67 -5.21 -8.54 -5.64
C LEU A 67 -6.20 -9.72 -5.55
N LYS A 68 -5.79 -10.83 -4.92
CA LYS A 68 -6.60 -12.04 -4.81
C LYS A 68 -7.95 -11.77 -4.15
N TYR A 69 -7.96 -11.15 -2.98
CA TYR A 69 -9.18 -10.98 -2.19
C TYR A 69 -10.02 -9.78 -2.60
N SER A 70 -9.40 -8.79 -3.25
CA SER A 70 -10.12 -7.62 -3.80
C SER A 70 -10.60 -7.82 -5.23
N ASN A 71 -10.36 -8.98 -5.85
CA ASN A 71 -10.64 -9.21 -7.28
C ASN A 71 -9.94 -8.19 -8.19
N ASN A 72 -8.64 -7.97 -7.95
CA ASN A 72 -7.76 -7.00 -8.61
C ASN A 72 -8.20 -5.54 -8.45
N HIS A 73 -8.94 -5.22 -7.38
CA HIS A 73 -9.42 -3.86 -7.12
C HIS A 73 -8.44 -3.04 -6.25
N PHE A 74 -7.68 -3.72 -5.39
CA PHE A 74 -6.70 -3.16 -4.47
C PHE A 74 -5.33 -3.82 -4.66
N GLY A 75 -4.25 -3.09 -4.40
CA GLY A 75 -2.89 -3.58 -4.54
C GLY A 75 -1.88 -2.51 -4.94
N PHE A 76 -0.60 -2.79 -4.68
CA PHE A 76 0.52 -1.93 -5.05
C PHE A 76 0.77 -1.91 -6.56
N SER A 77 0.52 -3.02 -7.25
CA SER A 77 0.55 -3.08 -8.72
C SER A 77 -0.53 -2.19 -9.33
N ILE A 78 -1.72 -2.12 -8.70
CA ILE A 78 -2.80 -1.22 -9.12
C ILE A 78 -2.37 0.25 -8.97
N HIS A 79 -1.70 0.63 -7.87
CA HIS A 79 -1.13 1.99 -7.75
C HIS A 79 -0.16 2.30 -8.89
N LYS A 80 0.72 1.34 -9.22
CA LYS A 80 1.68 1.48 -10.30
C LYS A 80 0.97 1.64 -11.65
N GLU A 81 -0.04 0.83 -11.93
CA GLU A 81 -0.84 0.92 -13.17
C GLU A 81 -1.53 2.27 -13.29
N ILE A 82 -2.16 2.76 -12.22
CA ILE A 82 -2.80 4.08 -12.18
C ILE A 82 -1.79 5.19 -12.52
N ILE A 83 -0.62 5.16 -11.90
CA ILE A 83 0.42 6.17 -12.16
C ILE A 83 1.00 6.03 -13.59
N CYS A 84 1.19 4.80 -14.08
CA CYS A 84 1.75 4.53 -15.40
C CYS A 84 0.79 4.91 -16.54
N PHE A 85 -0.51 4.64 -16.39
CA PHE A 85 -1.54 5.04 -17.36
C PHE A 85 -1.53 6.55 -17.58
N ASP A 86 -1.34 7.29 -16.49
CA ASP A 86 -1.25 8.74 -16.46
C ASP A 86 0.07 9.33 -17.01
N ARG A 87 1.04 8.48 -17.36
CA ARG A 87 2.44 8.82 -17.68
C ARG A 87 2.92 8.33 -19.03
N LEU A 88 2.02 8.14 -20.00
CA LEU A 88 2.42 8.02 -21.42
C LEU A 88 3.47 9.11 -21.70
N ASN A 89 4.75 8.72 -21.86
CA ASN A 89 5.95 9.55 -22.18
C ASN A 89 6.95 9.97 -21.07
N GLN A 90 7.11 9.29 -19.92
CA GLN A 90 8.27 9.55 -19.02
C GLN A 90 9.26 8.38 -18.94
N GLU A 91 10.57 8.67 -19.09
CA GLU A 91 11.66 7.67 -19.13
C GLU A 91 12.09 7.13 -17.76
N LYS A 92 11.79 7.84 -16.66
CA LYS A 92 12.12 7.41 -15.29
C LYS A 92 10.97 7.67 -14.33
N PHE A 93 10.72 6.68 -13.46
CA PHE A 93 9.73 6.74 -12.40
C PHE A 93 10.45 7.11 -11.10
N ASN A 94 10.15 8.30 -10.56
CA ASN A 94 10.64 8.76 -9.26
C ASN A 94 9.44 9.22 -8.46
N TRP A 95 9.22 8.71 -7.25
CA TRP A 95 8.16 9.15 -6.35
C TRP A 95 8.36 10.61 -5.92
N THR A 96 7.83 11.57 -6.69
CA THR A 96 7.83 12.99 -6.32
C THR A 96 6.52 13.37 -5.63
N PRO A 97 6.47 14.46 -4.85
CA PRO A 97 5.23 14.95 -4.24
C PRO A 97 4.10 15.14 -5.26
N ALA A 98 4.43 15.55 -6.49
CA ALA A 98 3.44 15.69 -7.57
C ALA A 98 2.84 14.35 -8.01
N ILE A 99 3.64 13.28 -8.08
CA ILE A 99 3.11 11.92 -8.36
C ILE A 99 2.21 11.47 -7.23
N ILE A 100 2.65 11.65 -5.99
CA ILE A 100 1.92 11.06 -4.88
C ILE A 100 0.60 11.81 -4.65
N ASN A 101 0.63 13.14 -4.82
CA ASN A 101 -0.58 13.95 -4.88
C ASN A 101 -1.54 13.46 -5.97
N LYS A 102 -1.04 13.17 -7.18
CA LYS A 102 -1.86 12.67 -8.29
C LYS A 102 -2.41 11.27 -8.02
N LEU A 103 -1.60 10.36 -7.47
CA LEU A 103 -2.06 9.05 -7.03
C LEU A 103 -3.17 9.22 -6.00
N GLY A 104 -2.95 10.04 -4.97
CA GLY A 104 -3.92 10.31 -3.91
C GLY A 104 -5.25 10.86 -4.44
N ASP A 105 -5.23 11.71 -5.47
CA ASP A 105 -6.44 12.18 -6.14
C ASP A 105 -7.16 11.04 -6.88
N ASN A 106 -6.43 10.15 -7.57
CA ASN A 106 -6.99 9.03 -8.33
C ASN A 106 -7.57 7.92 -7.44
N VAL A 107 -6.87 7.58 -6.36
CA VAL A 107 -7.27 6.49 -5.45
C VAL A 107 -8.17 6.99 -4.31
N GLY A 108 -8.45 8.29 -4.24
CA GLY A 108 -9.39 8.87 -3.29
C GLY A 108 -8.85 9.11 -1.88
N TRP A 109 -7.54 9.28 -1.73
CA TRP A 109 -6.91 9.77 -0.49
C TRP A 109 -6.94 11.29 -0.37
N ARG A 110 -7.20 11.98 -1.48
CA ARG A 110 -7.29 13.43 -1.56
C ARG A 110 -8.60 13.85 -2.21
N LYS A 111 -9.15 14.96 -1.73
CA LYS A 111 -10.33 15.58 -2.30
C LYS A 111 -10.09 17.07 -2.42
N GLU A 112 -10.27 17.60 -3.63
CA GLU A 112 -10.08 19.04 -3.91
C GLU A 112 -8.69 19.54 -3.48
N GLY A 113 -7.66 18.69 -3.64
CA GLY A 113 -6.27 19.00 -3.28
C GLY A 113 -5.92 18.83 -1.80
N VAL A 114 -6.88 18.44 -0.96
CA VAL A 114 -6.69 18.24 0.49
C VAL A 114 -6.61 16.75 0.82
N TRP A 115 -5.59 16.36 1.58
CA TRP A 115 -5.45 14.99 2.11
C TRP A 115 -6.54 14.71 3.14
N LEU A 116 -7.15 13.53 3.04
CA LEU A 116 -8.16 13.08 3.98
C LEU A 116 -7.51 12.63 5.29
N ASN A 117 -8.19 12.83 6.42
CA ASN A 117 -7.73 12.37 7.72
C ASN A 117 -7.96 10.87 7.87
N TYR A 118 -6.88 10.11 7.91
CA TYR A 118 -6.92 8.69 8.25
C TYR A 118 -7.15 8.49 9.77
N PRO A 119 -7.85 7.42 10.20
CA PRO A 119 -8.65 6.51 9.36
C PRO A 119 -10.04 7.06 9.07
N SER A 120 -10.46 8.09 9.81
CA SER A 120 -11.86 8.51 9.90
C SER A 120 -12.54 8.91 8.58
N GLN A 121 -11.76 9.35 7.59
CA GLN A 121 -12.27 9.81 6.29
C GLN A 121 -11.99 8.83 5.15
N TYR A 122 -11.40 7.67 5.43
CA TYR A 122 -11.09 6.63 4.45
C TYR A 122 -12.23 5.62 4.34
N THR A 123 -12.35 4.95 3.18
CA THR A 123 -13.40 3.96 2.93
C THR A 123 -12.82 2.56 2.94
N PHE A 124 -13.07 1.80 4.01
CA PHE A 124 -12.58 0.42 4.17
C PHE A 124 -13.61 -0.62 3.71
N ASN A 125 -13.96 -0.58 2.44
CA ASN A 125 -14.77 -1.61 1.79
C ASN A 125 -14.51 -1.65 0.27
N ILE A 126 -15.04 -2.68 -0.40
CA ILE A 126 -14.83 -2.91 -1.82
C ILE A 126 -15.42 -1.83 -2.75
N HIS A 127 -16.31 -0.96 -2.23
CA HIS A 127 -16.86 0.16 -3.00
C HIS A 127 -15.97 1.40 -2.99
N ALA A 128 -14.84 1.38 -2.28
CA ALA A 128 -13.83 2.42 -2.39
C ALA A 128 -13.27 2.51 -3.83
N PRO A 129 -12.64 3.63 -4.21
CA PRO A 129 -12.02 3.76 -5.53
C PRO A 129 -11.00 2.65 -5.84
N LEU A 130 -10.76 2.40 -7.12
CA LEU A 130 -9.72 1.46 -7.56
C LEU A 130 -8.36 1.88 -6.96
N GLY A 131 -7.64 0.94 -6.35
CA GLY A 131 -6.36 1.19 -5.70
C GLY A 131 -6.44 1.96 -4.39
N HIS A 132 -7.62 2.16 -3.80
CA HIS A 132 -7.75 2.89 -2.53
C HIS A 132 -6.95 2.26 -1.38
N LEU A 133 -6.78 0.95 -1.41
CA LEU A 133 -6.02 0.18 -0.43
C LEU A 133 -4.94 -0.66 -1.13
N PRO A 134 -3.88 -1.06 -0.42
CA PRO A 134 -3.47 -0.54 0.90
C PRO A 134 -3.06 0.95 0.84
N THR A 135 -3.10 1.66 1.97
CA THR A 135 -2.71 3.07 2.04
C THR A 135 -1.19 3.22 2.12
N PHE A 136 -0.62 4.21 1.42
CA PHE A 136 0.77 4.61 1.62
C PHE A 136 0.84 5.67 2.72
N TRP A 137 1.57 5.35 3.79
CA TRP A 137 1.78 6.24 4.94
C TRP A 137 3.06 7.07 4.87
N ALA A 138 3.88 6.84 3.85
CA ALA A 138 5.18 7.46 3.68
C ALA A 138 5.10 8.91 3.17
N ILE A 139 4.14 9.73 3.64
CA ILE A 139 4.22 11.20 3.51
C ILE A 139 3.58 11.84 4.73
N ASP A 140 4.43 12.22 5.67
CA ASP A 140 4.12 13.20 6.69
C ASP A 140 3.64 14.50 6.00
N THR A 141 2.48 15.00 6.40
CA THR A 141 1.92 16.29 5.94
C THR A 141 2.59 17.46 6.64
#